data_AF-A0A0C3LJH9-F1
#
_entry.id   AF-A0A0C3LJH9-F1
#
_cell.length_a   1.000
_cell.length_b   1.000
_cell.length_c   1.000
_cell.angle_alpha   90.00
_cell.angle_beta   90.00
_cell.angle_gamma   90.00
#
_symmetry.space_group_name_H-M   'P 1'
#
loop_
_entity.id
_entity.type
_entity.pdbx_description
1 polymer ?
#
loop_
_entity_poly.entity_id
_entity_poly.type
_entity_poly.pdbx_seq_one_letter_code
_entity_poly.pdbx_strand_id
1 'polypeptide(L)'
;MASQPPYAALPNDFKSLFTASCHCGRVQYEIAVEKPLDAKYCHCKDCQTLHGAPFQWAAIVNKSDVQFLPGVQDHLEFYKSDTQTPSKTRPDPPSKLTCRSCHSPIMDEGRRMCMLFPSLIKFPSRAALAPWQPTCHIFYKARVCDIPDGKPKWPGHKDDGEPMAEATLDE
;
A
#
# COMPACT_ATOMS: atom_id res chain seq x y z
N MET A 1 -6.56 19.85 6.32
CA MET A 1 -5.47 18.91 6.69
C MET A 1 -5.60 17.58 5.94
N ALA A 2 -6.74 16.89 5.96
CA ALA A 2 -6.91 15.56 5.32
C ALA A 2 -6.72 15.48 3.77
N SER A 3 -6.62 16.61 3.07
CA SER A 3 -6.42 16.67 1.61
C SER A 3 -4.97 16.94 1.19
N GLN A 4 -4.11 17.37 2.13
CA GLN A 4 -2.70 17.61 1.84
C GLN A 4 -1.97 16.28 1.63
N PRO A 5 -0.99 16.22 0.71
CA PRO A 5 -0.20 15.03 0.54
C PRO A 5 0.65 14.75 1.79
N PRO A 6 0.97 13.48 2.09
CA PRO A 6 1.78 13.11 3.26
C PRO A 6 3.26 13.53 3.16
N TYR A 7 3.65 14.18 2.06
CA TYR A 7 4.96 14.80 1.83
C TYR A 7 4.89 16.33 1.81
N ALA A 8 3.79 16.92 2.30
CA ALA A 8 3.73 18.33 2.67
C ALA A 8 4.42 18.58 4.04
N ALA A 9 4.67 19.86 4.37
CA ALA A 9 5.38 20.26 5.58
C ALA A 9 4.83 19.61 6.87
N LEU A 10 5.76 19.29 7.79
CA LEU A 10 5.52 18.51 9.01
C LEU A 10 4.65 19.28 10.02
N PRO A 11 3.60 18.67 10.61
CA PRO A 11 3.02 19.13 11.86
C PRO A 11 4.04 19.00 13.00
N ASN A 12 4.12 19.99 13.90
CA ASN A 12 5.11 20.01 14.99
C ASN A 12 4.91 18.89 16.04
N ASP A 13 3.84 18.12 15.97
CA ASP A 13 3.41 17.12 16.96
C ASP A 13 3.30 15.68 16.42
N PHE A 14 3.80 15.40 15.20
CA PHE A 14 3.76 14.06 14.62
C PHE A 14 4.59 13.06 15.45
N LYS A 15 3.91 12.08 16.07
CA LYS A 15 4.56 11.04 16.88
C LYS A 15 4.69 9.74 16.08
N SER A 16 5.89 9.54 15.53
CA SER A 16 6.24 8.33 14.78
C SER A 16 6.17 7.08 15.67
N LEU A 17 5.45 6.06 15.20
CA LEU A 17 5.38 4.71 15.77
C LEU A 17 6.19 3.72 14.93
N PHE A 18 6.16 3.88 13.61
CA PHE A 18 6.93 3.06 12.68
C PHE A 18 7.65 3.92 11.65
N THR A 19 8.76 3.40 11.14
CA THR A 19 9.47 3.96 9.99
C THR A 19 9.37 3.01 8.81
N ALA A 20 9.40 3.55 7.61
CA ALA A 20 9.40 2.79 6.38
C ALA A 20 10.37 3.39 5.38
N SER A 21 10.92 2.53 4.51
CA SER A 21 11.90 2.97 3.51
C SER A 21 11.82 2.13 2.25
N CYS A 22 12.05 2.76 1.09
CA CYS A 22 12.33 2.01 -0.14
C CYS A 22 13.62 1.19 -0.01
N HIS A 23 13.87 0.29 -0.97
CA HIS A 23 15.03 -0.60 -0.93
C HIS A 23 16.37 0.15 -0.82
N CYS A 24 16.55 1.25 -1.55
CA CYS A 24 17.79 2.04 -1.50
C CYS A 24 17.84 3.10 -0.39
N GLY A 25 16.80 3.22 0.43
CA GLY A 25 16.75 4.17 1.56
C GLY A 25 16.59 5.66 1.17
N ARG A 26 16.48 6.00 -0.11
CA ARG A 26 16.31 7.41 -0.56
C ARG A 26 14.91 7.96 -0.28
N VAL A 27 13.90 7.10 -0.26
CA VAL A 27 12.54 7.45 0.12
C VAL A 27 12.27 6.86 1.49
N GLN A 28 12.04 7.72 2.47
CA GLN A 28 11.78 7.37 3.85
C GLN A 28 10.56 8.13 4.36
N TYR A 29 9.75 7.47 5.19
CA TYR A 29 8.59 8.06 5.82
C TYR A 29 8.31 7.43 7.18
N GLU A 30 7.55 8.16 7.99
CA GLU A 30 7.13 7.84 9.33
C GLU A 30 5.62 7.61 9.36
N ILE A 31 5.17 6.78 10.31
CA ILE A 31 3.78 6.33 10.44
C ILE A 31 3.36 6.48 11.90
N ALA A 32 2.24 7.14 12.16
CA ALA A 32 1.76 7.49 13.51
C ALA A 32 0.52 6.70 13.96
N VAL A 33 0.26 5.53 13.37
CA VAL A 33 -0.88 4.67 13.72
C VAL A 33 -0.44 3.24 14.01
N GLU A 34 -1.01 2.62 15.05
CA GLU A 34 -0.69 1.23 15.44
C GLU A 34 -1.34 0.19 14.52
N LYS A 35 -2.48 0.52 13.91
CA LYS A 35 -3.30 -0.38 13.08
C LYS A 35 -3.89 0.37 11.89
N PRO A 36 -3.85 -0.19 10.66
CA PRO A 36 -4.53 0.41 9.52
C PRO A 36 -6.05 0.30 9.65
N LEU A 37 -6.78 1.12 8.89
CA LEU A 37 -8.24 1.07 8.84
C LEU A 37 -8.74 -0.24 8.24
N ASP A 38 -8.03 -0.75 7.24
CA ASP A 38 -8.17 -2.11 6.73
C ASP A 38 -6.87 -2.50 6.01
N ALA A 39 -6.62 -3.80 5.85
CA ALA A 39 -5.53 -4.32 5.05
C ALA A 39 -6.01 -5.49 4.18
N LYS A 40 -5.55 -5.57 2.94
CA LYS A 40 -6.06 -6.52 1.94
C LYS A 40 -4.94 -7.03 1.05
N TYR A 41 -5.11 -8.25 0.54
CA TYR A 41 -4.37 -8.72 -0.62
C TYR A 41 -5.16 -8.44 -1.90
N CYS A 42 -4.63 -7.61 -2.79
CA CYS A 42 -5.25 -7.29 -4.08
C CYS A 42 -4.65 -8.13 -5.21
N HIS A 43 -5.51 -8.85 -5.93
CA HIS A 43 -5.14 -9.76 -7.01
C HIS A 43 -5.43 -9.19 -8.40
N CYS A 44 -5.82 -7.92 -8.54
CA CYS A 44 -6.11 -7.36 -9.86
C CYS A 44 -4.85 -7.32 -10.74
N LYS A 45 -5.05 -7.30 -12.06
CA LYS A 45 -3.93 -7.38 -13.00
C LYS A 45 -2.94 -6.22 -12.86
N ASP A 46 -3.44 -5.01 -12.61
CA ASP A 46 -2.60 -3.83 -12.37
C ASP A 46 -1.71 -4.02 -11.15
N CYS A 47 -2.26 -4.47 -10.02
CA CYS A 47 -1.48 -4.72 -8.81
C CYS A 47 -0.42 -5.81 -9.04
N GLN A 48 -0.75 -6.85 -9.80
CA GLN A 48 0.21 -7.91 -10.12
C GLN A 48 1.38 -7.40 -10.97
N THR A 49 1.09 -6.67 -12.04
CA THR A 49 2.12 -6.23 -12.99
C THR A 49 2.97 -5.10 -12.42
N LEU A 50 2.36 -4.14 -11.72
CA LEU A 50 3.08 -3.01 -11.14
C LEU A 50 3.98 -3.40 -9.97
N HIS A 51 3.61 -4.43 -9.21
CA HIS A 51 4.42 -4.92 -8.10
C HIS A 51 5.32 -6.10 -8.47
N GLY A 52 5.17 -6.65 -9.69
CA GLY A 52 5.88 -7.86 -10.10
C GLY A 52 5.62 -9.05 -9.16
N ALA A 53 4.41 -9.16 -8.62
CA ALA A 53 4.05 -10.11 -7.56
C ALA A 53 2.67 -10.76 -7.82
N PRO A 54 2.39 -11.96 -7.27
CA PRO A 54 1.08 -12.60 -7.43
C PRO A 54 -0.10 -11.77 -6.90
N PHE A 55 0.17 -10.90 -5.94
CA PHE A 55 -0.80 -9.96 -5.36
C PHE A 55 -0.05 -8.83 -4.65
N GLN A 56 -0.79 -7.77 -4.34
CA GLN A 56 -0.29 -6.63 -3.58
C GLN A 56 -0.87 -6.61 -2.17
N TRP A 57 -0.04 -6.45 -1.15
CA TRP A 57 -0.49 -6.18 0.22
C TRP A 57 -0.72 -4.68 0.41
N ALA A 58 -1.98 -4.27 0.57
CA ALA A 58 -2.38 -2.88 0.75
C ALA A 58 -2.85 -2.66 2.20
N ALA A 59 -2.28 -1.70 2.91
CA ALA A 59 -2.79 -1.22 4.20
C ALA A 59 -3.31 0.21 4.07
N ILE A 60 -4.59 0.42 4.37
CA ILE A 60 -5.26 1.71 4.22
C ILE A 60 -5.10 2.51 5.52
N VAL A 61 -4.53 3.71 5.42
CA VAL A 61 -4.37 4.63 6.55
C VAL A 61 -4.83 6.05 6.15
N ASN A 62 -5.08 6.91 7.13
CA ASN A 62 -5.33 8.31 6.83
C ASN A 62 -4.04 8.97 6.37
N LYS A 63 -4.14 9.97 5.47
CA LYS A 63 -2.97 10.75 5.06
C LYS A 63 -2.29 11.47 6.24
N SER A 64 -3.06 11.84 7.26
CA SER A 64 -2.54 12.47 8.49
C SER A 64 -1.64 11.56 9.31
N ASP A 65 -1.72 10.25 9.09
CA ASP A 65 -0.98 9.26 9.88
C ASP A 65 0.36 8.89 9.22
N VAL A 66 0.72 9.57 8.12
CA VAL A 66 1.92 9.30 7.32
C VAL A 66 2.66 10.59 7.04
N GLN A 67 3.97 10.58 7.25
CA GLN A 67 4.82 11.74 7.05
C GLN A 67 6.11 11.36 6.34
N PHE A 68 6.34 11.90 5.16
CA PHE A 68 7.60 11.72 4.44
C PHE A 68 8.70 12.61 5.03
N LEU A 69 9.93 12.10 5.08
CA LEU A 69 11.06 12.88 5.57
C LEU A 69 11.39 14.03 4.60
N PRO A 70 12.00 15.14 5.07
CA PRO A 70 12.38 16.25 4.20
C PRO A 70 13.26 15.81 3.02
N GLY A 71 13.00 16.37 1.83
CA GLY A 71 13.81 16.16 0.62
C GLY A 71 13.48 14.90 -0.20
N VAL A 72 12.71 13.96 0.32
CA VAL A 72 12.42 12.69 -0.38
C VAL A 72 11.59 12.85 -1.66
N GLN A 73 10.91 13.99 -1.82
CA GLN A 73 10.18 14.35 -3.05
C GLN A 73 11.07 14.32 -4.30
N ASP A 74 12.36 14.63 -4.15
CA ASP A 74 13.36 14.55 -5.22
C ASP A 74 13.79 13.12 -5.53
N HIS A 75 13.13 12.12 -4.93
CA HIS A 75 13.34 10.71 -5.19
C HIS A 75 12.05 9.98 -5.57
N LEU A 76 10.91 10.66 -5.53
CA LEU A 76 9.63 10.12 -5.94
C LEU A 76 9.42 10.24 -7.46
N GLU A 77 8.66 9.30 -7.98
CA GLU A 77 8.00 9.33 -9.28
C GLU A 77 6.54 8.91 -9.08
N PHE A 78 5.64 9.51 -9.86
CA PHE A 78 4.21 9.26 -9.79
C PHE A 78 3.75 8.54 -11.06
N TYR A 79 2.75 7.68 -10.94
CA TYR A 79 2.16 6.98 -12.07
C TYR A 79 0.64 6.98 -11.98
N LYS A 80 0.00 7.36 -13.09
CA LYS A 80 -1.45 7.32 -13.27
C LYS A 80 -1.79 6.07 -14.08
N SER A 81 -2.41 5.07 -13.44
CA SER A 81 -2.70 3.79 -14.11
C SER A 81 -3.86 3.88 -15.10
N ASP A 82 -4.78 4.82 -14.91
CA ASP A 82 -5.89 5.08 -15.82
C ASP A 82 -5.42 5.62 -17.18
N THR A 83 -4.45 6.54 -17.16
CA THR A 83 -3.84 7.11 -18.38
C THR A 83 -2.54 6.44 -18.79
N GLN A 84 -2.01 5.54 -17.96
CA GLN A 84 -0.71 4.90 -18.10
C GLN A 84 0.46 5.88 -18.26
N THR A 85 0.40 7.04 -17.59
CA THR A 85 1.40 8.10 -17.73
C THR A 85 2.23 8.29 -16.46
N PRO A 86 3.57 8.31 -16.56
CA PRO A 86 4.44 8.73 -15.47
C PRO A 86 4.43 10.26 -15.30
N SER A 87 4.76 10.72 -14.11
CA SER A 87 4.94 12.14 -13.79
C SER A 87 6.01 12.32 -12.73
N LYS A 88 6.86 13.34 -12.91
CA LYS A 88 7.85 13.76 -11.90
C LYS A 88 7.26 14.70 -10.85
N THR A 89 6.09 15.26 -11.13
CA THR A 89 5.34 16.12 -10.21
C THR A 89 4.07 15.41 -9.76
N ARG A 90 3.59 15.77 -8.56
CA ARG A 90 2.35 15.20 -8.02
C ARG A 90 1.15 15.50 -8.94
N PRO A 91 0.45 14.49 -9.49
CA PRO A 91 -0.82 14.68 -10.20
C PRO A 91 -2.02 14.71 -9.23
N ASP A 92 -3.25 14.95 -9.73
CA ASP A 92 -4.47 14.72 -8.93
C ASP A 92 -4.57 13.25 -8.51
N PRO A 93 -4.77 12.95 -7.21
CA PRO A 93 -5.04 11.59 -6.77
C PRO A 93 -6.33 11.00 -7.41
N PRO A 94 -6.37 9.69 -7.71
CA PRO A 94 -5.43 8.67 -7.25
C PRO A 94 -4.15 8.59 -8.10
N SER A 95 -3.02 8.33 -7.44
CA SER A 95 -1.73 8.12 -8.10
C SER A 95 -0.88 7.11 -7.35
N LYS A 96 -0.01 6.41 -8.07
CA LYS A 96 0.91 5.42 -7.52
C LYS A 96 2.27 6.05 -7.38
N LEU A 97 2.94 5.83 -6.25
CA LEU A 97 4.26 6.40 -5.99
C LEU A 97 5.33 5.32 -6.03
N THR A 98 6.44 5.60 -6.69
CA THR A 98 7.62 4.73 -6.76
C THR A 98 8.89 5.51 -6.43
N CYS A 99 9.96 4.81 -6.03
CA CYS A 99 11.28 5.41 -5.93
C CYS A 99 11.96 5.45 -7.31
N ARG A 100 12.41 6.62 -7.77
CA ARG A 100 13.09 6.77 -9.09
C ARG A 100 14.40 5.99 -9.22
N SER A 101 14.98 5.58 -8.09
CA SER A 101 16.34 5.02 -8.04
C SER A 101 16.36 3.51 -7.95
N CYS A 102 15.44 2.91 -7.19
CA CYS A 102 15.36 1.46 -7.02
C CYS A 102 14.02 0.88 -7.48
N HIS A 103 13.12 1.71 -7.99
CA HIS A 103 11.79 1.34 -8.49
C HIS A 103 10.87 0.67 -7.47
N SER A 104 11.23 0.64 -6.18
CA SER A 104 10.33 0.14 -5.14
C SER A 104 9.00 0.91 -5.19
N PRO A 105 7.85 0.21 -5.29
CA PRO A 105 6.55 0.81 -5.03
C PRO A 105 6.51 1.33 -3.60
N ILE A 106 6.02 2.55 -3.38
CA ILE A 106 6.04 3.24 -2.08
C ILE A 106 4.67 3.21 -1.42
N MET A 107 3.67 3.73 -2.12
CA MET A 107 2.27 3.75 -1.71
C MET A 107 1.39 4.15 -2.90
N ASP A 108 0.08 3.93 -2.76
CA ASP A 108 -0.90 4.60 -3.61
C ASP A 108 -1.52 5.76 -2.84
N GLU A 109 -1.42 6.97 -3.39
CA GLU A 109 -2.08 8.14 -2.86
C GLU A 109 -3.52 8.21 -3.37
N GLY A 110 -4.51 8.11 -2.48
CA GLY A 110 -5.92 8.39 -2.77
C GLY A 110 -6.30 9.84 -2.49
N ARG A 111 -7.59 10.18 -2.56
CA ARG A 111 -8.04 11.57 -2.27
C ARG A 111 -7.93 11.93 -0.77
N ARG A 112 -8.33 11.02 0.12
CA ARG A 112 -8.33 11.22 1.58
C ARG A 112 -7.39 10.28 2.35
N MET A 113 -7.11 9.13 1.75
CA MET A 113 -6.35 8.03 2.35
C MET A 113 -5.10 7.77 1.50
N CYS A 114 -4.15 7.04 2.06
CA CYS A 114 -3.13 6.35 1.27
C CYS A 114 -3.17 4.85 1.54
N MET A 115 -2.72 4.07 0.56
CA MET A 115 -2.51 2.64 0.70
C MET A 115 -1.01 2.42 0.83
N LEU A 116 -0.55 2.18 2.05
CA LEU A 116 0.82 1.80 2.34
C LEU A 116 1.06 0.34 1.97
N PHE A 117 2.32 0.00 1.71
CA PHE A 117 2.75 -1.38 1.48
C PHE A 117 3.51 -1.87 2.71
N PRO A 118 2.94 -2.77 3.53
CA PRO A 118 3.55 -3.17 4.81
C PRO A 118 4.94 -3.77 4.68
N SER A 119 5.31 -4.32 3.52
CA SER A 119 6.67 -4.81 3.23
C SER A 119 7.76 -3.74 3.32
N LEU A 120 7.42 -2.44 3.28
CA LEU A 120 8.38 -1.35 3.47
C LEU A 120 8.54 -0.92 4.93
N ILE A 121 7.62 -1.34 5.82
CA ILE A 121 7.54 -0.88 7.21
C ILE A 121 8.47 -1.72 8.07
N LYS A 122 9.27 -1.05 8.89
CA LYS A 122 10.18 -1.67 9.86
C LYS A 122 9.43 -1.96 11.16
N PHE A 123 8.75 -3.11 11.20
CA PHE A 123 8.09 -3.58 12.43
C PHE A 123 9.13 -4.11 13.43
N PRO A 124 9.10 -3.68 14.70
CA PRO A 124 10.05 -4.14 15.72
C PRO A 124 9.83 -5.60 16.16
N SER A 125 8.64 -6.16 15.87
CA SER A 125 8.31 -7.55 16.22
C SER A 125 7.14 -8.07 15.38
N ARG A 126 6.93 -9.39 15.41
CA ARG A 126 5.71 -10.02 14.84
C ARG A 126 4.43 -9.53 15.52
N ALA A 127 4.49 -9.23 16.81
CA ALA A 127 3.35 -8.67 17.55
C ALA A 127 2.97 -7.27 17.02
N ALA A 128 3.95 -6.43 16.69
CA ALA A 128 3.71 -5.12 16.07
C ALA A 128 3.18 -5.22 14.64
N LEU A 129 3.54 -6.29 13.91
CA LEU A 129 3.00 -6.57 12.57
C LEU A 129 1.57 -7.13 12.61
N ALA A 130 1.18 -7.85 13.66
CA ALA A 130 -0.09 -8.58 13.71
C ALA A 130 -1.34 -7.71 13.38
N PRO A 131 -1.47 -6.45 13.84
CA PRO A 131 -2.59 -5.59 13.49
C PRO A 131 -2.66 -5.18 12.01
N TRP A 132 -1.55 -5.32 11.28
CA TRP A 132 -1.42 -4.94 9.87
C TRP A 132 -1.73 -6.10 8.91
N GLN A 133 -1.92 -7.31 9.44
CA GLN A 133 -2.25 -8.48 8.65
C GLN A 133 -3.55 -8.24 7.85
N PRO A 134 -3.60 -8.70 6.60
CA PRO A 134 -4.77 -8.47 5.77
C PRO A 134 -5.98 -9.25 6.28
N THR A 135 -7.16 -8.68 6.08
CA THR A 135 -8.44 -9.25 6.52
C THR A 135 -9.09 -10.12 5.44
N CYS A 136 -8.76 -9.90 4.16
CA CYS A 136 -9.29 -10.66 3.03
C CYS A 136 -8.43 -10.52 1.77
N HIS A 137 -8.79 -11.29 0.74
CA HIS A 137 -8.32 -11.13 -0.63
C HIS A 137 -9.42 -10.49 -1.46
N ILE A 138 -9.05 -9.54 -2.33
CA ILE A 138 -9.96 -8.88 -3.28
C ILE A 138 -9.48 -9.13 -4.70
N PHE A 139 -10.41 -9.08 -5.66
CA PHE A 139 -10.19 -9.39 -7.06
C PHE A 139 -9.61 -10.80 -7.30
N TYR A 140 -9.97 -11.75 -6.45
CA TYR A 140 -9.34 -13.08 -6.38
C TYR A 140 -9.62 -13.96 -7.61
N LYS A 141 -10.61 -13.60 -8.43
CA LYS A 141 -10.82 -14.21 -9.76
C LYS A 141 -9.61 -14.07 -10.68
N ALA A 142 -8.80 -13.03 -10.50
CA ALA A 142 -7.63 -12.75 -11.33
C ALA A 142 -6.33 -13.35 -10.77
N ARG A 143 -6.38 -14.11 -9.67
CA ARG A 143 -5.19 -14.71 -9.04
C ARG A 143 -4.40 -15.57 -10.02
N VAL A 144 -3.09 -15.58 -9.84
CA VAL A 144 -2.15 -16.41 -10.64
C VAL A 144 -1.68 -17.66 -9.87
N CYS A 145 -1.97 -17.73 -8.58
CA CYS A 145 -1.81 -18.91 -7.74
C CYS A 145 -2.88 -18.92 -6.65
N ASP A 146 -3.23 -20.11 -6.18
CA ASP A 146 -4.11 -20.27 -5.04
C ASP A 146 -3.40 -19.98 -3.71
N ILE A 147 -4.09 -19.32 -2.80
CA ILE A 147 -3.62 -18.92 -1.47
C ILE A 147 -4.54 -19.51 -0.39
N PRO A 148 -4.19 -20.69 0.18
CA PRO A 148 -4.95 -21.35 1.24
C PRO A 148 -4.52 -20.81 2.62
N ASP A 149 -5.00 -19.62 2.99
CA ASP A 149 -4.61 -18.92 4.22
C ASP A 149 -5.76 -18.67 5.21
N GLY A 150 -6.93 -19.27 4.94
CA GLY A 150 -8.14 -19.19 5.74
C GLY A 150 -8.87 -17.85 5.68
N LYS A 151 -8.43 -16.91 4.82
CA LYS A 151 -9.05 -15.59 4.70
C LYS A 151 -10.15 -15.57 3.64
N PRO A 152 -11.22 -14.77 3.82
CA PRO A 152 -12.23 -14.59 2.79
C PRO A 152 -11.63 -14.15 1.45
N LYS A 153 -12.09 -14.77 0.36
CA LYS A 153 -11.62 -14.53 -1.00
C LYS A 153 -12.73 -13.89 -1.84
N TRP A 154 -12.71 -12.58 -2.05
CA TRP A 154 -13.76 -11.89 -2.78
C TRP A 154 -13.46 -11.84 -4.29
N PRO A 155 -14.46 -12.06 -5.16
CA PRO A 155 -14.26 -12.02 -6.61
C PRO A 155 -13.96 -10.59 -7.12
N GLY A 156 -14.49 -9.57 -6.44
CA GLY A 156 -14.27 -8.15 -6.69
C GLY A 156 -13.75 -7.45 -5.44
N HIS A 157 -14.35 -6.31 -5.09
CA HIS A 157 -14.04 -5.66 -3.82
C HIS A 157 -14.52 -6.49 -2.61
N LYS A 158 -14.11 -6.08 -1.41
CA LYS A 158 -14.61 -6.69 -0.17
C LYS A 158 -16.13 -6.49 -0.12
N ASP A 159 -16.85 -7.55 0.25
CA ASP A 159 -18.32 -7.59 0.31
C ASP A 159 -19.02 -7.47 -1.07
N ASP A 160 -18.28 -7.66 -2.17
CA ASP A 160 -18.81 -7.69 -3.54
C ASP A 160 -19.09 -9.14 -3.98
N GLY A 161 -20.34 -9.59 -3.79
CA GLY A 161 -20.80 -10.94 -4.10
C GLY A 161 -20.51 -11.96 -3.00
N GLU A 162 -20.59 -13.26 -3.31
CA GLU A 162 -20.25 -14.33 -2.35
C GLU A 162 -18.73 -14.61 -2.34
N PRO A 163 -18.12 -14.87 -1.17
CA PRO A 163 -16.73 -15.31 -1.10
C PRO A 163 -16.49 -16.60 -1.90
N MET A 164 -15.42 -16.62 -2.67
CA MET A 164 -14.96 -17.80 -3.40
C MET A 164 -14.46 -18.86 -2.42
N ALA A 165 -14.72 -20.13 -2.74
CA ALA A 165 -14.20 -21.25 -1.99
C ALA A 165 -12.67 -21.22 -1.92
N GLU A 166 -12.13 -21.65 -0.79
CA GLU A 166 -10.69 -21.84 -0.64
C GLU A 166 -10.24 -23.06 -1.44
N ALA A 167 -9.15 -22.92 -2.18
CA ALA A 167 -8.55 -24.06 -2.86
C ALA A 167 -8.00 -25.04 -1.82
N THR A 168 -8.24 -26.33 -2.04
CA THR A 168 -7.61 -27.39 -1.25
C THR A 168 -6.27 -27.74 -1.89
N LEU A 169 -5.28 -28.13 -1.10
CA LEU A 169 -3.93 -28.45 -1.58
C LEU A 169 -3.85 -29.82 -2.32
N ASP A 170 -5.00 -30.40 -2.66
CA ASP A 170 -5.15 -31.79 -3.12
C ASP A 170 -5.45 -31.92 -4.62
N GLU A 171 -5.11 -30.91 -5.44
CA GLU A 171 -5.22 -30.95 -6.92
C GLU A 171 -3.87 -30.71 -7.63
#